data_AF-A0A430ASE4-F1
#
_entry.id   AF-A0A430ASE4-F1
#
_cell.length_a   1.000
_cell.length_b   1.000
_cell.length_c   1.000
_cell.angle_alpha   90.00
_cell.angle_beta   90.00
_cell.angle_gamma   90.00
#
_symmetry.space_group_name_H-M   'P 1'
#
loop_
_entity.id
_entity.type
_entity.pdbx_description
1 polymer ?
#
loop_
_entity_poly.entity_id
_entity_poly.type
_entity_poly.pdbx_seq_one_letter_code
_entity_poly.pdbx_strand_id
1 'polypeptide(L)'
;MKKQKNHNEFVMTYIEDDLTSLASILKAIKETLDLNPEKMDLVDLTNIKIDDQKIPLFVFSISDISTEMLSIQDESITWEQSSVVRNVLNRYQVTGVPFFE
;
A
#
# COMPACT_ATOMS: atom_id res chain seq x y z
N MET A 1 2.33 1.91 -6.21
CA MET A 1 2.04 3.30 -5.81
C MET A 1 0.96 3.85 -6.69
N LYS A 2 0.05 4.68 -6.18
CA LYS A 2 -1.00 5.33 -6.98
C LYS A 2 -0.54 6.70 -7.45
N LYS A 3 -0.52 6.95 -8.75
CA LYS A 3 -0.25 8.25 -9.36
C LYS A 3 -1.45 9.17 -9.19
N GLN A 4 -1.21 10.34 -8.59
CA GLN A 4 -2.09 11.49 -8.61
C GLN A 4 -1.49 12.56 -9.53
N LYS A 5 -2.28 13.57 -9.93
CA LYS A 5 -1.89 14.59 -10.93
C LYS A 5 -0.50 15.22 -10.69
N ASN A 6 -0.08 15.39 -9.42
CA ASN A 6 1.17 16.08 -9.06
C ASN A 6 2.05 15.31 -8.06
N HIS A 7 1.66 14.12 -7.59
CA HIS A 7 2.40 13.34 -6.61
C HIS A 7 1.98 11.86 -6.62
N ASN A 8 2.76 11.00 -5.96
CA ASN A 8 2.41 9.59 -5.73
C ASN A 8 1.76 9.42 -4.37
N GLU A 9 0.83 8.48 -4.26
CA GLU A 9 0.16 8.10 -3.01
C GLU A 9 0.20 6.60 -2.75
N PHE A 10 -0.07 6.22 -1.50
CA PHE A 10 -0.39 4.84 -1.17
C PHE A 10 -1.76 4.45 -1.73
N VAL A 11 -1.94 3.16 -1.98
CA VAL A 11 -3.27 2.60 -2.24
C VAL A 11 -4.03 2.64 -0.93
N MET A 12 -5.22 3.23 -0.96
CA MET A 12 -6.10 3.35 0.20
C MET A 12 -7.47 2.79 -0.16
N THR A 13 -8.12 2.18 0.81
CA THR A 13 -9.50 1.71 0.71
C THR A 13 -10.25 2.04 2.00
N TYR A 14 -11.58 2.00 1.93
CA TYR A 14 -12.41 2.06 3.12
C TYR A 14 -12.46 0.67 3.78
N ILE A 15 -12.66 0.65 5.10
CA ILE A 15 -12.99 -0.59 5.80
C ILE A 15 -14.43 -0.91 5.43
N GLU A 16 -14.63 -2.05 4.76
CA GLU A 16 -15.99 -2.50 4.42
C GLU A 16 -16.69 -3.04 5.66
N ASP A 17 -18.02 -2.94 5.67
CA ASP A 17 -18.84 -3.56 6.70
C ASP A 17 -18.55 -5.06 6.78
N ASP A 18 -18.49 -5.60 7.99
CA ASP A 18 -18.16 -7.01 8.30
C ASP A 18 -16.73 -7.48 7.96
N LEU A 19 -15.84 -6.61 7.50
CA LEU A 19 -14.43 -6.93 7.26
C LEU A 19 -13.48 -6.27 8.26
N THR A 20 -12.37 -6.94 8.55
CA THR A 20 -11.25 -6.28 9.23
C THR A 20 -10.54 -5.33 8.27
N SER A 21 -9.76 -4.39 8.78
CA SER A 21 -8.94 -3.49 7.96
C SER A 21 -7.98 -4.24 7.04
N LEU A 22 -7.39 -5.35 7.52
CA LEU A 22 -6.55 -6.23 6.71
C LEU A 22 -7.36 -6.92 5.62
N ALA A 23 -8.54 -7.48 5.93
CA ALA A 23 -9.37 -8.14 4.91
C ALA A 23 -9.81 -7.15 3.81
N SER A 24 -10.11 -5.91 4.19
CA SER A 24 -10.50 -4.84 3.26
C SER A 24 -9.37 -4.49 2.29
N ILE A 25 -8.12 -4.37 2.77
CA ILE A 25 -6.98 -4.07 1.88
C ILE A 25 -6.60 -5.27 1.01
N LEU A 26 -6.69 -6.51 1.51
CA LEU A 26 -6.44 -7.72 0.72
C LEU A 26 -7.46 -7.86 -0.42
N LYS A 27 -8.72 -7.53 -0.15
CA LYS A 27 -9.77 -7.47 -1.17
C LYS A 27 -9.46 -6.41 -2.22
N ALA A 28 -9.07 -5.19 -1.82
CA ALA A 28 -8.68 -4.13 -2.75
C ALA A 28 -7.47 -4.52 -3.62
N ILE A 29 -6.47 -5.21 -3.06
CA ILE A 29 -5.33 -5.74 -3.80
C ILE A 29 -5.80 -6.74 -4.87
N LYS A 30 -6.69 -7.66 -4.51
CA LYS A 30 -7.21 -8.67 -5.43
C LYS A 30 -8.09 -8.07 -6.54
N GLU A 31 -9.00 -7.17 -6.19
CA GLU A 31 -10.03 -6.70 -7.11
C GLU A 31 -9.63 -5.47 -7.91
N THR A 32 -8.81 -4.58 -7.31
CA THR A 32 -8.40 -3.32 -7.96
C THR A 32 -7.03 -3.42 -8.61
N LEU A 33 -6.09 -4.14 -7.97
CA LEU A 33 -4.72 -4.26 -8.48
C LEU A 33 -4.49 -5.51 -9.33
N ASP A 34 -5.45 -6.45 -9.34
CA ASP A 34 -5.36 -7.76 -9.99
C ASP A 34 -4.13 -8.57 -9.53
N LEU A 35 -3.73 -8.38 -8.28
CA LEU A 35 -2.62 -9.10 -7.68
C LEU A 35 -3.16 -10.18 -6.75
N ASN A 36 -2.59 -11.39 -6.80
CA ASN A 36 -2.95 -12.45 -5.87
C ASN A 36 -2.33 -12.18 -4.48
N PRO A 37 -3.13 -11.88 -3.43
CA PRO A 37 -2.58 -11.60 -2.10
C PRO A 37 -1.92 -12.82 -1.45
N GLU A 38 -2.25 -14.05 -1.87
CA GLU A 38 -1.61 -15.28 -1.38
C GLU A 38 -0.14 -15.41 -1.80
N LYS A 39 0.29 -14.61 -2.78
CA LYS A 39 1.70 -14.52 -3.23
C LYS A 39 2.45 -13.37 -2.56
N MET A 40 1.85 -12.74 -1.55
CA MET A 40 2.42 -11.59 -0.85
C MET A 40 2.68 -11.94 0.62
N ASP A 41 3.82 -11.50 1.12
CA ASP A 41 4.15 -11.59 2.53
C ASP A 41 3.85 -10.26 3.20
N LEU A 42 3.03 -10.25 4.25
CA LEU A 42 2.87 -9.08 5.11
C LEU A 42 4.15 -8.92 5.95
N VAL A 43 4.93 -7.89 5.65
CA VAL A 43 6.23 -7.65 6.30
C VAL A 43 6.17 -6.64 7.42
N ASP A 44 5.21 -5.72 7.39
CA ASP A 44 5.03 -4.74 8.46
C ASP A 44 3.58 -4.27 8.58
N LEU A 45 3.21 -3.92 9.81
CA LEU A 45 1.93 -3.32 10.19
C LEU A 45 2.22 -2.17 11.14
N THR A 46 2.00 -0.95 10.65
CA THR A 46 2.15 0.27 11.45
C THR A 46 0.88 1.12 11.36
N ASN A 47 0.92 2.30 11.96
CA ASN A 47 -0.15 3.28 11.82
C ASN A 47 0.43 4.62 11.38
N ILE A 48 -0.22 5.23 10.40
CA ILE A 48 0.03 6.59 9.96
C ILE A 48 -1.10 7.50 10.46
N LYS A 49 -0.80 8.78 10.61
CA LYS A 49 -1.79 9.80 10.96
C LYS A 49 -2.03 10.70 9.75
N ILE A 50 -3.27 10.74 9.29
CA ILE A 50 -3.76 11.60 8.21
C ILE A 50 -4.91 12.41 8.78
N ASP A 51 -4.85 13.74 8.74
CA ASP A 51 -5.91 14.64 9.24
C ASP A 51 -6.44 14.26 10.64
N ASP A 52 -5.52 14.02 11.58
CA ASP A 52 -5.78 13.55 12.94
C ASP A 52 -6.40 12.15 13.10
N GLN A 53 -6.61 11.41 12.02
CA GLN A 53 -7.09 10.03 12.04
C GLN A 53 -5.94 9.03 12.00
N LYS A 54 -6.02 8.01 12.87
CA LYS A 54 -5.07 6.89 12.90
C LYS A 54 -5.49 5.85 11.86
N ILE A 55 -4.67 5.66 10.85
CA ILE A 55 -4.95 4.78 9.71
C ILE A 55 -3.91 3.65 9.70
N PRO A 56 -4.34 2.37 9.61
CA PRO A 56 -3.41 1.26 9.51
C PRO A 56 -2.69 1.29 8.16
N LEU A 57 -1.36 1.13 8.21
CA LEU A 57 -0.52 0.97 7.02
C LEU A 57 0.03 -0.46 7.01
N PHE A 58 -0.30 -1.18 5.94
CA PHE A 58 0.18 -2.54 5.70
C PHE A 58 1.25 -2.52 4.62
N VAL A 59 2.39 -3.15 4.89
CA VAL A 59 3.49 -3.26 3.94
C VAL A 59 3.62 -4.72 3.51
N PHE A 60 3.53 -4.95 2.20
CA PHE A 60 3.65 -6.28 1.62
C PHE A 60 4.92 -6.38 0.77
N SER A 61 5.59 -7.53 0.80
CA SER A 61 6.63 -7.89 -0.15
C SER A 61 6.17 -9.01 -1.08
N ILE A 62 6.69 -9.00 -2.31
CA ILE A 62 6.49 -10.08 -3.29
C ILE A 62 7.87 -10.61 -3.62
N SER A 63 8.12 -11.86 -3.24
CA SER A 63 9.42 -12.51 -3.44
C SER A 63 9.59 -13.07 -4.86
N ASP A 64 8.47 -13.45 -5.51
CA ASP A 64 8.45 -14.09 -6.83
C ASP A 64 7.67 -13.25 -7.84
N ILE A 65 8.30 -12.16 -8.31
CA ILE A 65 7.72 -11.27 -9.31
C ILE A 65 7.79 -11.96 -10.69
N SER A 66 6.68 -12.54 -11.10
CA SER A 66 6.48 -12.97 -12.49
C SER A 66 6.16 -11.77 -13.40
N THR A 67 6.42 -11.88 -14.70
CA THR A 67 6.08 -10.85 -15.71
C THR A 67 4.59 -10.49 -15.71
N GLU A 68 3.72 -11.45 -15.36
CA GLU A 68 2.28 -11.24 -15.21
C GLU A 68 1.96 -10.31 -14.02
N MET A 69 2.67 -10.43 -12.89
CA MET A 69 2.49 -9.52 -11.73
C MET A 69 3.03 -8.10 -11.98
N LEU A 70 3.94 -7.92 -12.94
CA LEU A 70 4.40 -6.60 -13.36
C LEU A 70 3.35 -5.84 -14.19
N SER A 71 2.35 -6.56 -14.71
CA SER A 71 1.31 -6.04 -15.59
C SER A 71 0.11 -5.56 -14.77
N ILE A 72 0.32 -4.56 -13.91
CA ILE A 72 -0.80 -3.94 -13.19
C ILE A 72 -1.72 -3.27 -14.22
N GLN A 73 -2.98 -3.71 -14.28
CA GLN A 73 -3.93 -3.26 -15.30
C GLN A 73 -4.39 -1.81 -15.09
N ASP A 74 -4.35 -1.33 -13.85
CA ASP A 74 -4.67 0.05 -13.50
C ASP A 74 -3.48 0.96 -13.83
N GLU A 75 -3.61 1.78 -14.88
CA GLU A 75 -2.60 2.76 -15.32
C GLU A 75 -2.27 3.82 -14.26
N SER A 76 -3.16 4.00 -13.27
CA SER A 76 -2.89 4.86 -12.12
C SER A 76 -1.95 4.21 -11.11
N ILE A 77 -1.60 2.94 -11.26
CA ILE A 77 -0.70 2.23 -10.36
C ILE A 77 0.65 1.99 -11.03
N THR A 78 1.72 2.39 -10.35
CA THR A 78 3.08 2.18 -10.82
C THR A 78 3.97 1.54 -9.77
N TRP A 79 4.93 0.76 -10.26
CA TRP A 79 6.11 0.36 -9.52
C TRP A 79 7.05 1.57 -9.39
N GLU A 80 7.46 1.88 -8.18
CA GLU A 80 8.28 3.05 -7.88
C GLU A 80 9.50 2.65 -7.04
N GLN A 81 10.55 3.45 -7.09
CA GLN A 81 11.72 3.25 -6.25
C GLN A 81 11.40 3.52 -4.77
N SER A 82 12.16 2.89 -3.87
CA SER A 82 11.98 3.06 -2.41
C SER A 82 12.12 4.52 -1.92
N SER A 83 12.88 5.35 -2.64
CA SER A 83 12.98 6.79 -2.39
C SER A 83 11.62 7.50 -2.50
N VAL A 84 10.77 7.08 -3.43
CA VAL A 84 9.41 7.60 -3.59
C VAL A 84 8.54 7.22 -2.40
N VAL A 85 8.67 5.99 -1.89
CA VAL A 85 7.95 5.53 -0.68
C VAL A 85 8.31 6.42 0.51
N ARG A 86 9.60 6.71 0.72
CA ARG A 86 10.06 7.62 1.79
C ARG A 86 9.46 9.02 1.63
N ASN A 87 9.42 9.56 0.41
CA ASN A 87 8.83 10.86 0.13
C ASN A 87 7.32 10.89 0.45
N VAL A 88 6.59 9.81 0.16
CA VAL A 88 5.17 9.70 0.51
C VAL A 88 4.98 9.59 2.02
N LEU A 89 5.76 8.75 2.72
CA LEU A 89 5.71 8.65 4.18
C LEU A 89 5.98 9.98 4.88
N ASN A 90 6.92 10.78 4.39
CA ASN A 90 7.26 12.09 4.97
C ASN A 90 6.11 13.11 4.90
N ARG A 91 5.13 12.90 4.01
CA ARG A 91 3.93 13.75 3.93
C ARG A 91 2.87 13.37 4.96
N TYR A 92 3.01 12.18 5.57
CA TYR A 92 2.13 11.70 6.63
C TYR A 92 2.80 11.86 8.00
N GLN A 93 2.02 12.18 9.03
CA GLN A 93 2.52 12.12 10.40
C GLN A 93 2.58 10.65 10.82
N VAL A 94 3.66 9.95 10.50
CA VAL A 94 3.78 8.55 10.88
C VAL A 94 4.08 8.45 12.37
N THR A 95 3.11 7.97 13.13
CA THR A 95 3.26 7.71 14.57
C THR A 95 3.57 6.23 14.76
N GLY A 96 4.80 5.83 14.40
CA GLY A 96 5.31 4.48 14.73
C GLY A 96 6.07 3.71 13.66
N VAL A 97 6.75 4.32 12.68
CA VAL A 97 7.75 3.57 11.88
C VAL A 97 9.05 3.45 12.66
N PRO A 98 9.71 2.28 12.67
CA PRO A 98 11.13 2.19 12.98
C PRO A 98 11.90 2.99 11.93
N PHE A 99 12.86 3.80 12.36
CA PHE A 99 13.87 4.33 11.46
C PHE A 99 14.69 3.15 10.94
N PHE A 100 14.57 2.82 9.66
CA PHE A 100 15.54 1.99 8.98
C PHE A 100 16.71 2.88 8.55
N GLU A 101 17.79 2.88 9.35
CA GLU A 101 19.12 3.36 8.93
C GLU A 101 19.71 2.44 7.86
#